data_AF-A0A521IQQ7-F1
#
_entry.id   AF-A0A521IQQ7-F1
#
_cell.length_a   1.000
_cell.length_b   1.000
_cell.length_c   1.000
_cell.angle_alpha   90.00
_cell.angle_beta   90.00
_cell.angle_gamma   90.00
#
_symmetry.space_group_name_H-M   'P 1'
#
loop_
_entity.id
_entity.type
_entity.pdbx_description
1 polymer ?
#
loop_
_entity_poly.entity_id
_entity_poly.type
_entity_poly.pdbx_seq_one_letter_code
_entity_poly.pdbx_strand_id
1 'polypeptide(L)'
;MLDTIVALATPPMMGALAIIRLSGPEAFNIVTKSFTKDLTKLNKNAMVYGKLFDDEELVDEVIAFCFKGPHSFTGEDVVEISCHGSMLIANEIIELMIKNGARLAGRGEFTNRAYLNGKLDLVQAEAVNDMITATTKEAKKLSLLSLVGETSKVVYPIRERIA
;
A
#
# COMPACT_ATOMS: atom_id res chain seq x y z
N MET A 1 1.45 -18.80 6.24
CA MET A 1 0.61 -17.97 5.33
C MET A 1 0.77 -16.54 5.79
N LEU A 2 1.06 -15.60 4.88
CA LEU A 2 1.16 -14.19 5.23
C LEU A 2 -0.23 -13.66 5.60
N ASP A 3 -0.28 -12.86 6.65
CA ASP A 3 -1.48 -12.14 7.08
C ASP A 3 -1.75 -10.94 6.18
N THR A 4 -2.96 -10.37 6.25
CA THR A 4 -3.29 -9.11 5.57
C THR A 4 -3.06 -7.95 6.52
N ILE A 5 -2.31 -6.95 6.05
CA ILE A 5 -2.00 -5.74 6.81
C ILE A 5 -2.80 -4.54 6.33
N VAL A 6 -3.05 -3.59 7.24
CA VAL A 6 -3.69 -2.29 6.96
C VAL A 6 -2.92 -1.14 7.62
N ALA A 7 -2.83 0.01 6.95
CA ALA A 7 -2.37 1.26 7.56
C ALA A 7 -2.86 2.49 6.79
N LEU A 8 -2.81 3.65 7.45
CA LEU A 8 -2.88 4.95 6.77
C LEU A 8 -1.63 5.15 5.91
N ALA A 9 -1.81 5.40 4.62
CA ALA A 9 -0.73 5.61 3.64
C ALA A 9 -0.44 7.10 3.40
N THR A 10 -1.38 7.99 3.69
CA THR A 10 -1.21 9.44 3.65
C THR A 10 -0.69 10.00 4.98
N PRO A 11 -0.12 11.21 5.00
CA PRO A 11 0.24 11.87 6.26
C PRO A 11 -0.99 11.98 7.19
N PRO A 12 -0.82 11.83 8.52
CA PRO A 12 -1.90 11.96 9.50
C PRO A 12 -2.27 13.43 9.71
N MET A 13 -2.89 14.05 8.71
CA MET A 13 -3.34 15.44 8.73
C MET A 13 -4.72 15.57 8.10
N MET A 14 -5.43 16.65 8.46
CA MET A 14 -6.67 17.01 7.77
C MET A 14 -6.38 17.36 6.31
N GLY A 15 -7.18 16.80 5.41
CA GLY A 15 -7.09 17.06 3.97
C GLY A 15 -8.39 16.74 3.25
N ALA A 16 -8.39 16.93 1.93
CA ALA A 16 -9.53 16.52 1.12
C ALA A 16 -9.71 14.99 1.10
N LEU A 17 -8.60 14.26 1.07
CA LEU A 17 -8.58 12.80 0.97
C LEU A 17 -7.57 12.20 1.93
N ALA A 18 -7.87 11.00 2.42
CA ALA A 18 -6.94 10.10 3.08
C ALA A 18 -6.94 8.76 2.34
N ILE A 19 -5.79 8.06 2.37
CA ILE A 19 -5.66 6.75 1.74
C ILE A 19 -5.35 5.72 2.82
N ILE A 20 -6.22 4.72 2.98
CA ILE A 20 -5.99 3.53 3.79
C ILE A 20 -5.56 2.41 2.85
N ARG A 21 -4.40 1.81 3.08
CA ARG A 21 -3.86 0.73 2.23
C ARG A 21 -3.92 -0.60 2.95
N LEU A 22 -4.42 -1.62 2.27
CA LEU A 22 -4.37 -3.02 2.66
C LEU A 22 -3.45 -3.82 1.72
N SER A 23 -2.73 -4.80 2.24
CA SER A 23 -1.92 -5.74 1.45
C SER A 23 -1.94 -7.13 2.06
N GLY A 24 -2.19 -8.15 1.25
CA GLY A 24 -2.16 -9.55 1.67
C GLY A 24 -3.25 -10.39 0.99
N PRO A 25 -3.25 -11.71 1.23
CA PRO A 25 -4.14 -12.64 0.51
C PRO A 25 -5.63 -12.39 0.74
N GLU A 26 -6.00 -11.79 1.88
CA GLU A 26 -7.39 -11.52 2.23
C GLU A 26 -7.82 -10.07 1.99
N ALA A 27 -6.99 -9.24 1.32
CA ALA A 27 -7.27 -7.81 1.15
C ALA A 27 -8.64 -7.54 0.49
N PHE A 28 -8.99 -8.26 -0.58
CA PHE A 28 -10.30 -8.12 -1.22
C PHE A 28 -11.46 -8.62 -0.34
N ASN A 29 -11.26 -9.74 0.36
CA ASN A 29 -12.27 -10.34 1.23
C ASN A 29 -12.59 -9.42 2.42
N ILE A 30 -11.56 -8.88 3.08
CA ILE A 30 -11.67 -7.99 4.24
C ILE A 30 -12.45 -6.72 3.87
N VAL A 31 -12.12 -6.08 2.74
CA VAL A 31 -12.82 -4.87 2.32
C VAL A 31 -14.26 -5.18 1.89
N THR A 32 -14.48 -6.31 1.19
CA THR A 32 -15.81 -6.71 0.71
C THR A 32 -16.84 -6.88 1.83
N LYS A 33 -16.42 -7.32 3.03
CA LYS A 33 -17.33 -7.51 4.17
C LYS A 33 -18.11 -6.25 4.57
N SER A 34 -17.51 -5.08 4.34
CA SER A 34 -18.07 -3.78 4.74
C SER A 34 -18.32 -2.85 3.56
N PHE A 35 -18.07 -3.29 2.32
CA PHE A 35 -18.18 -2.45 1.14
C PHE A 35 -19.42 -2.81 0.31
N THR A 36 -20.07 -1.81 -0.28
CA THR A 36 -21.32 -2.02 -1.04
C THR A 36 -21.21 -2.91 -2.27
N LYS A 37 -19.99 -3.24 -2.71
CA LYS A 37 -19.73 -4.09 -3.88
C LYS A 37 -18.77 -5.21 -3.51
N ASP A 38 -18.97 -6.34 -4.17
CA ASP A 38 -18.12 -7.51 -4.00
C ASP A 38 -16.83 -7.37 -4.82
N LEU A 39 -15.73 -7.04 -4.14
CA LEU A 39 -14.42 -6.85 -4.77
C LEU A 39 -13.75 -8.18 -5.13
N THR A 40 -14.18 -9.29 -4.51
CA THR A 40 -13.60 -10.63 -4.76
C THR A 40 -13.87 -11.12 -6.19
N LYS A 41 -14.95 -10.62 -6.80
CA LYS A 41 -15.35 -10.91 -8.19
C LYS A 41 -14.51 -10.18 -9.24
N LEU A 42 -13.66 -9.24 -8.85
CA LEU A 42 -12.78 -8.55 -9.78
C LEU A 42 -11.76 -9.56 -10.35
N ASN A 43 -11.49 -9.50 -11.65
CA ASN A 43 -10.51 -10.35 -12.32
C ASN A 43 -9.27 -9.58 -12.79
N LYS A 44 -9.24 -8.27 -12.58
CA LYS A 44 -8.15 -7.35 -12.97
C LYS A 44 -8.14 -6.14 -12.05
N ASN A 45 -7.13 -5.30 -12.21
CA ASN A 45 -7.06 -4.03 -11.50
C ASN A 45 -8.27 -3.15 -11.84
N ALA A 46 -8.86 -2.53 -10.83
CA ALA A 46 -10.09 -1.76 -10.99
C ALA A 46 -10.16 -0.61 -9.97
N MET A 47 -10.93 0.42 -10.33
CA MET A 47 -11.30 1.49 -9.43
C MET A 47 -12.81 1.41 -9.22
N VAL A 48 -13.24 1.29 -7.97
CA VAL A 48 -14.63 1.01 -7.63
C VAL A 48 -15.13 2.05 -6.63
N TYR A 49 -16.07 2.89 -7.07
CA TYR A 49 -16.84 3.74 -6.15
C TYR A 49 -17.85 2.91 -5.38
N GLY A 50 -17.98 3.18 -4.09
CA GLY A 50 -18.98 2.57 -3.22
C GLY A 50 -19.00 3.23 -1.85
N LYS A 51 -19.60 2.55 -0.88
CA LYS A 51 -19.72 3.03 0.49
C LYS A 51 -19.23 1.97 1.45
N LEU A 52 -18.67 2.40 2.58
CA LEU A 52 -18.29 1.54 3.69
C LEU A 52 -19.35 1.61 4.78
N PHE A 53 -19.73 0.45 5.29
CA PHE A 53 -20.68 0.30 6.40
C PHE A 53 -20.03 -0.49 7.53
N ASP A 54 -20.23 -0.03 8.77
CA ASP A 54 -20.09 -0.87 9.95
C ASP A 54 -21.50 -1.30 10.39
N ASP A 55 -21.82 -2.57 10.17
CA ASP A 55 -23.17 -3.10 10.29
C ASP A 55 -24.20 -2.29 9.44
N GLU A 56 -25.06 -1.47 10.05
CA GLU A 56 -26.04 -0.63 9.35
C GLU A 56 -25.60 0.85 9.24
N GLU A 57 -24.50 1.24 9.90
CA GLU A 57 -24.04 2.62 9.95
C GLU A 57 -23.11 2.94 8.78
N LEU A 58 -23.41 4.01 8.05
CA LEU A 58 -22.56 4.51 6.98
C LEU A 58 -21.31 5.17 7.56
N VAL A 59 -20.14 4.60 7.28
CA VAL A 59 -18.84 5.16 7.68
C VAL A 59 -18.42 6.25 6.71
N ASP A 60 -18.33 5.91 5.41
CA ASP A 60 -17.97 6.89 4.38
C ASP A 60 -18.35 6.44 2.95
N GLU A 61 -18.43 7.40 2.03
CA GLU A 61 -18.42 7.16 0.59
C GLU A 61 -16.99 7.23 0.05
N VAL A 62 -16.53 6.14 -0.57
CA VAL A 62 -15.11 5.96 -0.89
C VAL A 62 -14.88 5.44 -2.31
N ILE A 63 -13.64 5.56 -2.76
CA ILE A 63 -13.14 4.89 -3.96
C ILE A 63 -12.13 3.82 -3.54
N ALA A 64 -12.38 2.57 -3.90
CA ALA A 64 -11.46 1.47 -3.71
C ALA A 64 -10.62 1.24 -4.98
N PHE A 65 -9.31 1.40 -4.88
CA PHE A 65 -8.34 1.01 -5.89
C PHE A 65 -7.88 -0.42 -5.62
N CYS A 66 -8.23 -1.32 -6.52
CA CYS A 66 -7.99 -2.75 -6.40
C CYS A 66 -6.82 -3.14 -7.31
N PHE A 67 -5.78 -3.73 -6.74
CA PHE A 67 -4.62 -4.24 -7.47
C PHE A 67 -4.47 -5.74 -7.19
N LYS A 68 -4.61 -6.56 -8.24
CA LYS A 68 -4.37 -8.00 -8.13
C LYS A 68 -2.87 -8.30 -8.14
N GLY A 69 -2.43 -9.15 -7.22
CA GLY A 69 -1.09 -9.73 -7.26
C GLY A 69 -0.87 -10.50 -8.57
N PRO A 70 0.34 -10.45 -9.18
CA PRO A 70 1.55 -9.78 -8.73
C PRO A 70 1.69 -8.31 -9.19
N HIS A 71 0.63 -7.71 -9.75
CA HIS A 71 0.64 -6.38 -10.37
C HIS A 71 0.27 -5.26 -9.38
N SER A 72 0.90 -5.30 -8.21
CA SER A 72 0.78 -4.31 -7.13
C SER A 72 2.16 -3.90 -6.62
N PHE A 73 2.20 -2.92 -5.71
CA PHE A 73 3.45 -2.46 -5.08
C PHE A 73 4.14 -3.57 -4.28
N THR A 74 3.38 -4.28 -3.43
CA THR A 74 3.91 -5.37 -2.61
C THR A 74 4.06 -6.68 -3.37
N GLY A 75 3.43 -6.82 -4.55
CA GLY A 75 3.33 -8.09 -5.26
C GLY A 75 2.19 -8.98 -4.75
N GLU A 76 1.46 -8.57 -3.74
CA GLU A 76 0.27 -9.25 -3.21
C GLU A 76 -1.01 -8.63 -3.77
N ASP A 77 -2.17 -9.16 -3.38
CA ASP A 77 -3.43 -8.42 -3.53
C ASP A 77 -3.41 -7.18 -2.62
N VAL A 78 -3.73 -6.03 -3.21
CA VAL A 78 -3.72 -4.72 -2.53
C VAL A 78 -5.04 -4.00 -2.79
N VAL A 79 -5.60 -3.43 -1.74
CA VAL A 79 -6.72 -2.49 -1.84
C VAL A 79 -6.33 -1.18 -1.20
N GLU A 80 -6.49 -0.07 -1.92
CA GLU A 80 -6.34 1.28 -1.37
C GLU A 80 -7.72 1.94 -1.33
N ILE A 81 -8.13 2.36 -0.14
CA ILE A 81 -9.39 3.06 0.10
C ILE A 81 -9.09 4.54 0.17
N SER A 82 -9.54 5.29 -0.83
CA SER A 82 -9.53 6.75 -0.81
C SER A 82 -10.85 7.25 -0.21
N CYS A 83 -10.78 7.79 0.99
CA CYS A 83 -11.90 8.31 1.77
C CYS A 83 -11.75 9.82 1.98
N HIS A 84 -12.74 10.45 2.61
CA HIS A 84 -12.61 11.84 3.06
C HIS A 84 -11.43 11.97 4.05
N GLY A 85 -10.65 13.04 3.92
CA GLY A 85 -9.42 13.26 4.71
C GLY A 85 -9.63 13.71 6.16
N SER A 86 -10.61 13.09 6.85
CA SER A 86 -10.82 13.23 8.29
C SER A 86 -10.06 12.13 9.04
N MET A 87 -9.34 12.49 10.10
CA MET A 87 -8.65 11.50 10.92
C MET A 87 -9.61 10.58 11.68
N LEU A 88 -10.81 11.07 12.00
CA LEU A 88 -11.85 10.25 12.61
C LEU A 88 -12.25 9.12 11.65
N ILE A 89 -12.64 9.49 10.42
CA ILE A 89 -13.04 8.54 9.36
C ILE A 89 -11.91 7.56 9.06
N ALA A 90 -10.67 8.05 8.92
CA ALA A 90 -9.53 7.18 8.64
C ALA A 90 -9.29 6.13 9.74
N ASN A 91 -9.42 6.52 11.01
CA ASN A 91 -9.30 5.60 12.15
C ASN A 91 -10.46 4.59 12.17
N GLU A 92 -11.70 5.03 11.98
CA GLU A 92 -12.88 4.16 11.90
C GLU A 92 -12.72 3.11 10.79
N ILE A 93 -12.25 3.52 9.59
CA ILE A 93 -11.98 2.58 8.49
C ILE A 93 -10.88 1.59 8.89
N ILE A 94 -9.79 2.03 9.52
CA ILE A 94 -8.71 1.14 9.95
C ILE A 94 -9.21 0.12 10.98
N GLU A 95 -9.97 0.57 11.99
CA GLU A 95 -10.57 -0.28 13.01
C GLU A 95 -11.53 -1.29 12.39
N LEU A 96 -12.35 -0.86 11.42
CA LEU A 96 -13.25 -1.74 10.66
C LEU A 96 -12.47 -2.80 9.87
N MET A 97 -11.37 -2.43 9.21
CA MET A 97 -10.52 -3.40 8.51
C MET A 97 -9.89 -4.41 9.46
N ILE A 98 -9.49 -3.97 10.67
CA ILE A 98 -8.96 -4.86 11.72
C ILE A 98 -10.06 -5.80 12.23
N LYS A 99 -11.26 -5.28 12.54
CA LYS A 99 -12.46 -6.07 12.91
C LYS A 99 -12.75 -7.15 11.86
N ASN A 100 -12.55 -6.82 10.59
CA ASN A 100 -12.78 -7.73 9.46
C ASN A 100 -11.65 -8.76 9.21
N GLY A 101 -10.51 -8.66 9.90
CA GLY A 101 -9.43 -9.65 9.87
C GLY A 101 -8.05 -9.13 9.43
N ALA A 102 -7.88 -7.83 9.22
CA ALA A 102 -6.55 -7.25 8.99
C ALA A 102 -5.78 -7.07 10.30
N ARG A 103 -4.45 -6.94 10.21
CA ARG A 103 -3.57 -6.46 11.28
C ARG A 103 -3.00 -5.10 10.92
N LEU A 104 -2.71 -4.24 11.91
CA LEU A 104 -1.92 -3.03 11.66
C LEU A 104 -0.54 -3.37 11.08
N ALA A 105 -0.17 -2.69 10.01
CA ALA A 105 1.16 -2.83 9.41
C ALA A 105 2.25 -2.31 10.35
N GLY A 106 3.39 -3.01 10.37
CA GLY A 106 4.63 -2.54 10.97
C GLY A 106 5.30 -1.45 10.13
N ARG A 107 6.30 -0.79 10.72
CA ARG A 107 7.06 0.28 10.05
C ARG A 107 7.78 -0.28 8.83
N GLY A 108 7.51 0.30 7.66
CA GLY A 108 8.10 -0.12 6.39
C GLY A 108 7.64 -1.49 5.88
N GLU A 109 6.62 -2.11 6.51
CA GLU A 109 6.24 -3.49 6.19
C GLU A 109 5.79 -3.65 4.73
N PHE A 110 5.08 -2.67 4.15
CA PHE A 110 4.72 -2.71 2.72
C PHE A 110 5.94 -2.78 1.80
N THR A 111 6.96 -1.93 2.03
CA THR A 111 8.20 -1.94 1.23
C THR A 111 9.00 -3.22 1.48
N ASN A 112 9.02 -3.71 2.73
CA ASN A 112 9.66 -4.98 3.06
C ASN A 112 9.01 -6.16 2.30
N ARG A 113 7.67 -6.22 2.23
CA ARG A 113 6.97 -7.23 1.43
C ARG A 113 7.26 -7.10 -0.07
N ALA A 114 7.33 -5.87 -0.59
CA ALA A 114 7.74 -5.64 -1.98
C ALA A 114 9.15 -6.21 -2.27
N TYR A 115 10.10 -5.99 -1.36
CA TYR A 115 11.44 -6.58 -1.45
C TYR A 115 11.41 -8.12 -1.39
N LEU A 116 10.71 -8.69 -0.41
CA LEU A 116 10.61 -10.15 -0.24
C LEU A 116 9.93 -10.84 -1.42
N ASN A 117 8.98 -10.17 -2.08
CA ASN A 117 8.30 -10.65 -3.28
C ASN A 117 9.07 -10.33 -4.58
N GLY A 118 10.31 -9.83 -4.49
CA GLY A 118 11.17 -9.55 -5.64
C GLY A 118 10.70 -8.40 -6.52
N LYS A 119 9.81 -7.52 -6.01
CA LYS A 119 9.35 -6.33 -6.72
C LYS A 119 10.40 -5.23 -6.75
N LEU A 120 11.27 -5.22 -5.74
CA LEU A 120 12.37 -4.28 -5.54
C LEU A 120 13.57 -5.07 -5.03
N ASP A 121 14.78 -4.64 -5.36
CA ASP A 121 15.96 -5.03 -4.60
C ASP A 121 16.15 -4.14 -3.35
N LEU A 122 17.16 -4.42 -2.53
CA LEU A 122 17.38 -3.73 -1.27
C LEU A 122 17.74 -2.24 -1.48
N VAL A 123 18.51 -1.93 -2.52
CA VAL A 123 18.90 -0.54 -2.86
C VAL A 123 17.68 0.25 -3.29
N GLN A 124 16.79 -0.36 -4.08
CA GLN A 124 15.53 0.24 -4.47
C GLN A 124 14.60 0.43 -3.26
N ALA A 125 14.54 -0.54 -2.35
CA ALA A 125 13.73 -0.45 -1.13
C ALA A 125 14.18 0.71 -0.22
N GLU A 126 15.50 0.91 -0.03
CA GLU A 126 16.04 2.06 0.70
C GLU A 126 15.73 3.38 -0.02
N ALA A 127 15.85 3.40 -1.35
CA ALA A 127 15.57 4.58 -2.17
C ALA A 127 14.12 5.09 -2.05
N VAL A 128 13.16 4.22 -1.69
CA VAL A 128 11.78 4.64 -1.38
C VAL A 128 11.77 5.62 -0.21
N ASN A 129 12.47 5.29 0.89
CA ASN A 129 12.54 6.17 2.05
C ASN A 129 13.31 7.45 1.73
N ASP A 130 14.44 7.34 1.03
CA ASP A 130 15.24 8.49 0.63
C ASP A 130 14.46 9.47 -0.25
N MET A 131 13.60 8.96 -1.12
CA MET A 131 12.70 9.77 -1.94
C MET A 131 11.69 10.54 -1.09
N ILE A 132 11.07 9.87 -0.11
CA ILE A 132 10.07 10.46 0.78
C ILE A 132 10.69 11.58 1.64
N THR A 133 11.93 11.39 2.10
CA THR A 133 12.61 12.34 3.00
C THR A 133 13.46 13.39 2.28
N ALA A 134 13.51 13.39 0.94
CA ALA A 134 14.37 14.30 0.19
C ALA A 134 13.96 15.77 0.37
N THR A 135 14.91 16.61 0.81
CA THR A 135 14.72 18.06 1.00
C THR A 135 15.39 18.92 -0.07
N THR A 136 16.24 18.33 -0.93
CA THR A 136 16.91 19.01 -2.05
C THR A 136 16.60 18.34 -3.39
N LYS A 137 16.73 19.10 -4.49
CA LYS A 137 16.49 18.58 -5.84
C LYS A 137 17.51 17.50 -6.22
N GLU A 138 18.73 17.66 -5.75
CA GLU A 138 19.86 16.77 -5.99
C GLU A 138 19.65 15.44 -5.26
N ALA A 139 19.25 15.49 -3.98
CA ALA A 139 18.91 14.29 -3.21
C ALA A 139 17.74 13.54 -3.87
N LYS A 140 16.66 14.25 -4.21
CA LYS A 140 15.52 13.67 -4.95
C LYS A 140 15.99 12.96 -6.23
N LYS A 141 16.84 13.62 -7.02
CA LYS A 141 17.37 13.07 -8.29
C LYS A 141 18.15 11.78 -8.06
N LEU A 142 19.01 11.76 -7.05
CA LEU A 142 19.79 10.57 -6.69
C LEU A 142 18.89 9.41 -6.23
N SER A 143 17.92 9.67 -5.35
CA SER A 143 16.96 8.67 -4.89
C SER A 143 16.14 8.10 -6.05
N LEU A 144 15.79 8.93 -7.05
CA LEU A 144 15.06 8.50 -8.25
C LEU A 144 15.89 7.52 -9.08
N LEU A 145 17.19 7.79 -9.27
CA LEU A 145 18.10 6.91 -10.00
C LEU A 145 18.25 5.54 -9.31
N SER A 146 18.40 5.54 -7.98
CA SER A 146 18.44 4.30 -7.20
C SER A 146 17.12 3.55 -7.29
N LEU A 147 15.97 4.23 -7.20
CA LEU A 147 14.64 3.62 -7.26
C LEU A 147 14.37 2.92 -8.60
N VAL A 148 14.79 3.51 -9.73
CA VAL A 148 14.65 2.87 -11.06
C VAL A 148 15.72 1.80 -11.33
N GLY A 149 16.62 1.54 -10.38
CA GLY A 149 17.61 0.46 -10.44
C GLY A 149 18.93 0.80 -11.14
N GLU A 150 19.20 2.08 -11.46
CA GLU A 150 20.49 2.45 -12.09
C GLU A 150 21.67 2.17 -11.16
N THR A 151 21.52 2.44 -9.86
CA THR A 151 22.56 2.15 -8.87
C THR A 151 22.86 0.65 -8.79
N SER A 152 21.81 -0.18 -8.80
CA SER A 152 21.94 -1.63 -8.74
C SER A 152 22.70 -2.20 -9.94
N LYS A 153 22.47 -1.67 -11.14
CA LYS A 153 23.20 -2.06 -12.37
C LYS A 153 24.70 -1.84 -12.27
N VAL A 154 25.15 -0.85 -11.47
CA VAL A 154 26.57 -0.58 -11.25
C VAL A 154 27.15 -1.51 -10.18
N VAL A 155 26.38 -1.81 -9.12
CA VAL A 155 26.85 -2.59 -7.96
C VAL A 155 26.93 -4.09 -8.24
N TYR A 156 25.94 -4.67 -8.92
CA TYR A 156 25.88 -6.12 -9.14
C TYR A 156 27.11 -6.70 -9.87
N PRO A 157 27.60 -6.10 -10.98
CA PRO A 157 28.79 -6.61 -11.67
C PRO A 157 30.06 -6.56 -10.81
N ILE A 158 30.16 -5.55 -9.93
CA ILE A 158 31.29 -5.44 -9.00
C ILE A 158 31.22 -6.57 -7.98
N ARG A 159 30.03 -6.83 -7.42
CA ARG A 159 29.80 -7.91 -6.45
C ARG A 159 30.16 -9.28 -7.02
N GLU A 160 29.75 -9.56 -8.25
CA GLU A 160 30.07 -10.84 -8.93
C GLU A 160 31.56 -11.03 -9.17
N ARG A 161 32.32 -9.94 -9.35
CA ARG A 161 33.77 -10.01 -9.59
C ARG A 161 34.58 -10.27 -8.31
N ILE A 162 34.02 -9.97 -7.14
CA ILE A 162 34.70 -10.08 -5.84
C ILE A 162 34.19 -11.24 -4.99
N ALA A 163 33.09 -11.88 -5.39
CA ALA A 163 32.55 -13.10 -4.80
C ALA A 163 33.21 -14.34 -5.43
#